data_AF-A0A3B9MMA4-F1
#
_entry.id   AF-A0A3B9MMA4-F1
#
_cell.length_a   1.000
_cell.length_b   1.000
_cell.length_c   1.000
_cell.angle_alpha   90.00
_cell.angle_beta   90.00
_cell.angle_gamma   90.00
#
_symmetry.space_group_name_H-M   'P 1'
#
loop_
_entity.id
_entity.type
_entity.pdbx_description
1 polymer ?
#
loop_
_entity_poly.entity_id
_entity_poly.type
_entity_poly.pdbx_seq_one_letter_code
_entity_poly.pdbx_strand_id
1 'polypeptide(L)'
;MKFRMISVNDLTGCVAAGVFSLCVAGSTLAQRAPAGPPAGAGPPPNNNPNLDDRQRQVDETRLRSAEMDVGAEGANQKRLQAAIVNMKEDFRRIQVVRNDIARNLVARKPLDYNLIAVQTAEINKRANRLNVYMLARAPEDKEQNNPSELKSEEMIDALVKLCKLIDGFTENPALKNAATVEAKEIEKAKEDKAKADRDLLAIMKLSESIQRKSDSLKAPK
;
A
#
# COMPACT_ATOMS: atom_id res chain seq x y z
N MET A 1 -32.32 -24.85 16.18
CA MET A 1 -31.42 -25.99 15.86
C MET A 1 -30.99 -25.92 14.41
N LYS A 2 -29.75 -26.35 14.14
CA LYS A 2 -29.04 -26.48 12.86
C LYS A 2 -28.15 -25.29 12.47
N PHE A 3 -27.05 -25.17 13.22
CA PHE A 3 -25.80 -24.63 12.69
C PHE A 3 -25.25 -25.62 11.66
N ARG A 4 -24.90 -25.14 10.46
CA ARG A 4 -24.09 -25.88 9.51
C ARG A 4 -22.68 -25.30 9.54
N MET A 5 -21.85 -26.01 10.29
CA MET A 5 -20.40 -25.99 10.29
C MET A 5 -19.90 -26.38 8.89
N ILE A 6 -19.07 -25.55 8.26
CA ILE A 6 -18.33 -25.95 7.06
C ILE A 6 -16.85 -25.92 7.41
N SER A 7 -16.27 -27.11 7.26
CA SER A 7 -14.91 -27.52 7.56
C SER A 7 -13.89 -26.83 6.66
N VAL A 8 -12.73 -26.53 7.23
CA VAL A 8 -11.55 -26.00 6.55
C VAL A 8 -10.68 -27.19 6.16
N ASN A 9 -10.51 -27.43 4.86
CA ASN A 9 -9.50 -28.36 4.36
C ASN A 9 -8.78 -27.77 3.14
N ASP A 10 -7.46 -27.75 3.28
CA ASP A 10 -6.42 -27.94 2.26
C ASP A 10 -6.32 -26.94 1.11
N LEU A 11 -5.29 -26.08 1.19
CA LEU A 11 -4.73 -25.40 0.03
C LEU A 11 -3.23 -25.66 -0.06
N THR A 12 -2.91 -26.82 -0.63
CA THR A 12 -1.62 -27.14 -1.23
C THR A 12 -1.71 -26.80 -2.71
N GLY A 13 -0.78 -26.02 -3.27
CA GLY A 13 -0.67 -25.88 -4.71
C GLY A 13 0.02 -24.63 -5.20
N CYS A 14 1.32 -24.78 -5.49
CA CYS A 14 2.15 -23.87 -6.27
C CYS A 14 1.63 -23.66 -7.71
N VAL A 15 2.37 -22.85 -8.48
CA VAL A 15 2.34 -22.56 -9.95
C VAL A 15 1.92 -21.10 -10.17
N ALA A 16 2.74 -20.23 -10.79
CA ALA A 16 3.01 -20.32 -12.22
C ALA A 16 4.36 -19.77 -12.67
N ALA A 17 5.03 -20.62 -13.45
CA ALA A 17 6.12 -20.31 -14.34
C ALA A 17 5.66 -19.42 -15.51
N GLY A 18 6.62 -18.64 -16.02
CA GLY A 18 6.44 -17.73 -17.13
C GLY A 18 6.19 -18.42 -18.47
N VAL A 19 5.47 -17.68 -19.32
CA VAL A 19 5.35 -17.95 -20.75
C VAL A 19 5.40 -16.59 -21.45
N PHE A 20 6.46 -16.34 -22.23
CA PHE A 20 6.33 -15.45 -23.38
C PHE A 20 7.18 -15.99 -24.52
N SER A 21 6.48 -16.51 -25.52
CA SER A 21 7.03 -17.18 -26.69
C SER A 21 6.82 -16.32 -27.93
N LEU A 22 7.95 -15.92 -28.51
CA LEU A 22 8.31 -15.86 -29.94
C LEU A 22 7.65 -14.86 -30.92
N CYS A 23 8.58 -14.29 -31.71
CA CYS A 23 8.53 -13.98 -33.16
C CYS A 23 8.05 -12.59 -33.62
N VAL A 24 9.04 -11.76 -34.02
CA VAL A 24 8.99 -11.02 -35.29
C VAL A 24 10.34 -11.15 -36.00
N ALA A 25 10.28 -11.43 -37.31
CA ALA A 25 11.41 -11.75 -38.20
C ALA A 25 11.81 -10.56 -39.10
N GLY A 26 13.06 -10.61 -39.60
CA GLY A 26 13.58 -9.89 -40.78
C GLY A 26 14.08 -8.46 -40.53
N SER A 27 15.24 -7.98 -41.01
CA SER A 27 16.13 -8.43 -42.09
C SER A 27 17.49 -7.72 -42.03
N THR A 28 18.54 -8.40 -42.55
CA THR A 28 19.75 -7.91 -43.26
C THR A 28 20.76 -6.98 -42.56
N LEU A 29 22.01 -7.40 -42.40
CA LEU A 29 23.11 -7.22 -43.38
C LEU A 29 24.43 -7.83 -42.85
N ALA A 30 25.27 -8.24 -43.80
CA ALA A 30 26.53 -8.95 -43.63
C ALA A 30 27.62 -8.17 -42.87
N GLN A 31 28.33 -8.84 -41.96
CA GLN A 31 29.68 -8.46 -41.54
C GLN A 31 30.59 -9.71 -41.44
N ARG A 32 31.28 -9.95 -42.55
CA ARG A 32 32.73 -10.25 -42.66
C ARG A 32 33.39 -10.92 -41.45
N ALA A 33 33.69 -12.21 -41.61
CA ALA A 33 34.55 -13.00 -40.74
C ALA A 33 35.96 -12.40 -40.59
N PRO A 34 36.55 -12.44 -39.38
CA PRO A 34 37.96 -12.77 -39.21
C PRO A 34 38.08 -14.28 -38.95
N ALA A 35 39.10 -14.90 -39.55
CA ALA A 35 39.37 -16.34 -39.49
C ALA A 35 39.35 -16.89 -38.05
N GLY A 36 38.49 -17.89 -37.80
CA GLY A 36 38.54 -18.71 -36.59
C GLY A 36 39.60 -19.82 -36.70
N PRO A 37 40.17 -20.30 -35.58
CA PRO A 37 41.08 -21.44 -35.57
C PRO A 37 40.34 -22.75 -35.90
N PRO A 38 41.04 -23.79 -36.41
CA PRO A 38 40.42 -24.98 -37.00
C PRO A 38 39.63 -25.82 -35.98
N ALA A 39 38.57 -26.45 -36.47
CA ALA A 39 37.71 -27.36 -35.71
C ALA A 39 38.50 -28.60 -35.24
N GLY A 40 38.51 -28.86 -33.94
CA GLY A 40 39.10 -30.08 -33.36
C GLY A 40 39.72 -29.95 -31.96
N ALA A 41 39.91 -28.73 -31.44
CA ALA A 41 40.36 -28.55 -30.06
C ALA A 41 39.16 -28.48 -29.10
N GLY A 42 38.90 -29.57 -28.36
CA GLY A 42 38.12 -29.48 -27.13
C GLY A 42 38.77 -28.49 -26.15
N PRO A 43 38.02 -27.93 -25.19
CA PRO A 43 38.59 -27.02 -24.19
C PRO A 43 39.82 -27.68 -23.54
N PRO A 44 40.95 -26.97 -23.37
CA PRO A 44 42.13 -27.55 -22.73
C PRO A 44 41.76 -28.09 -21.33
N PRO A 45 42.36 -29.22 -20.89
CA PRO A 45 42.15 -29.73 -19.54
C PRO A 45 42.48 -28.64 -18.52
N ASN A 46 41.49 -28.27 -17.71
CA ASN A 46 41.66 -27.24 -16.69
C ASN A 46 42.44 -27.84 -15.50
N ASN A 47 43.77 -27.79 -15.58
CA ASN A 47 44.68 -28.38 -14.60
C ASN A 47 44.96 -27.44 -13.42
N ASN A 48 43.99 -26.61 -13.02
CA ASN A 48 44.16 -25.65 -11.93
C ASN A 48 44.03 -26.40 -10.58
N PRO A 49 45.06 -26.40 -9.72
CA PRO A 49 45.02 -27.12 -8.44
C PRO A 49 44.05 -26.50 -7.42
N ASN A 50 43.56 -25.29 -7.67
CA ASN A 50 42.67 -24.53 -6.77
C ASN A 50 41.19 -24.55 -7.20
N LEU A 51 40.78 -25.49 -8.07
CA LEU A 51 39.37 -25.57 -8.51
C LEU A 51 38.45 -25.89 -7.32
N ASP A 52 38.87 -26.79 -6.44
CA ASP A 52 38.10 -27.15 -5.25
C ASP A 52 38.01 -26.00 -4.25
N ASP A 53 39.08 -25.22 -4.08
CA ASP A 53 39.08 -24.06 -3.20
C ASP A 53 38.24 -22.90 -3.75
N ARG A 54 38.25 -22.70 -5.07
CA ARG A 54 37.35 -21.75 -5.73
C ARG A 54 35.89 -22.17 -5.60
N GLN A 55 35.60 -23.47 -5.72
CA GLN A 55 34.26 -24.00 -5.56
C GLN A 55 33.75 -23.80 -4.13
N ARG A 56 34.59 -24.13 -3.12
CA ARG A 56 34.30 -23.87 -1.70
C ARG A 56 34.02 -22.39 -1.43
N GLN A 57 34.84 -21.49 -1.97
CA GLN A 57 34.66 -20.05 -1.78
C GLN A 57 33.34 -19.53 -2.40
N VAL A 58 32.94 -20.08 -3.56
CA VAL A 58 31.66 -19.77 -4.19
C VAL A 58 30.49 -20.28 -3.34
N ASP A 59 30.60 -21.50 -2.83
CA ASP A 59 29.57 -22.12 -2.00
C ASP A 59 29.40 -21.38 -0.66
N GLU A 60 30.50 -20.98 -0.01
CA GLU A 60 30.46 -20.14 1.21
C GLU A 60 29.84 -18.76 0.96
N THR A 61 30.22 -18.12 -0.15
CA THR A 61 29.64 -16.81 -0.53
C THR A 61 28.14 -16.95 -0.78
N ARG A 62 27.72 -18.05 -1.42
CA ARG A 62 26.32 -18.36 -1.69
C ARG A 62 25.53 -18.62 -0.40
N LEU A 63 26.07 -19.42 0.53
CA LEU A 63 25.45 -19.67 1.83
C LEU A 63 25.31 -18.37 2.64
N ARG A 64 26.35 -17.55 2.69
CA ARG A 64 26.31 -16.25 3.39
C ARG A 64 25.29 -15.30 2.76
N SER A 65 25.18 -15.29 1.44
CA SER A 65 24.16 -14.49 0.76
C SER A 65 22.74 -15.00 1.04
N ALA A 66 22.53 -16.31 1.12
CA ALA A 66 21.24 -16.90 1.48
C ALA A 66 20.86 -16.64 2.94
N GLU A 67 21.81 -16.69 3.88
CA GLU A 67 21.58 -16.35 5.29
C GLU A 67 21.19 -14.87 5.47
N MET A 68 21.84 -13.96 4.73
CA MET A 68 21.48 -12.55 4.70
C MET A 68 20.08 -12.33 4.11
N ASP A 69 19.73 -13.08 3.07
CA ASP A 69 18.41 -13.00 2.42
C ASP A 69 17.29 -13.47 3.35
N VAL A 70 17.46 -14.63 4.02
CA VAL A 70 16.51 -15.14 5.02
C VAL A 70 16.36 -14.19 6.22
N GLY A 71 17.47 -13.59 6.67
CA GLY A 71 17.44 -12.56 7.71
C GLY A 71 16.68 -11.30 7.28
N ALA A 72 16.84 -10.88 6.03
CA ALA A 72 16.13 -9.76 5.44
C ALA A 72 14.63 -10.07 5.26
N GLU A 73 14.28 -11.27 4.80
CA GLU A 73 12.90 -11.74 4.65
C GLU A 73 12.16 -11.78 6.00
N GLY A 74 12.78 -12.33 7.04
CA GLY A 74 12.20 -12.36 8.39
C GLY A 74 12.00 -10.97 8.99
N ALA A 75 12.94 -10.04 8.76
CA ALA A 75 12.80 -8.65 9.16
C ALA A 75 11.69 -7.94 8.37
N ASN A 76 11.56 -8.23 7.07
CA ASN A 76 10.51 -7.69 6.21
C ASN A 76 9.12 -8.18 6.65
N GLN A 77 8.98 -9.46 6.98
CA GLN A 77 7.73 -10.03 7.47
C GLN A 77 7.27 -9.38 8.79
N LYS A 78 8.19 -9.15 9.73
CA LYS A 78 7.90 -8.43 10.99
C LYS A 78 7.45 -6.99 10.73
N ARG A 79 8.11 -6.29 9.79
CA ARG A 79 7.72 -4.93 9.38
C ARG A 79 6.34 -4.90 8.75
N LEU A 80 6.02 -5.88 7.89
CA LEU A 80 4.70 -6.00 7.27
C LEU A 80 3.61 -6.25 8.33
N GLN A 81 3.83 -7.13 9.30
CA GLN A 81 2.88 -7.36 10.39
C GLN A 81 2.67 -6.09 11.22
N ALA A 82 3.75 -5.39 11.57
CA ALA A 82 3.66 -4.12 12.30
C ALA A 82 2.88 -3.07 11.50
N ALA A 83 3.09 -2.99 10.17
CA ALA A 83 2.34 -2.09 9.29
C ALA A 83 0.84 -2.43 9.27
N ILE A 84 0.47 -3.72 9.22
CA ILE A 84 -0.94 -4.16 9.26
C ILE A 84 -1.58 -3.79 10.60
N VAL A 85 -0.88 -3.99 11.72
CA VAL A 85 -1.39 -3.61 13.05
C VAL A 85 -1.60 -2.11 13.14
N ASN A 86 -0.62 -1.31 12.72
CA ASN A 86 -0.72 0.15 12.70
C ASN A 86 -1.85 0.64 11.80
N MET A 87 -2.03 0.02 10.63
CA MET A 87 -3.12 0.34 9.70
C MET A 87 -4.49 0.10 10.34
N LYS A 88 -4.67 -1.05 11.02
CA LYS A 88 -5.91 -1.37 11.74
C LYS A 88 -6.20 -0.38 12.87
N GLU A 89 -5.16 0.00 13.62
CA GLU A 89 -5.29 0.98 14.69
C GLU A 89 -5.69 2.36 14.16
N ASP A 90 -5.04 2.83 13.10
CA ASP A 90 -5.35 4.12 12.48
C ASP A 90 -6.79 4.17 11.97
N PHE A 91 -7.21 3.11 11.28
CA PHE A 91 -8.56 2.98 10.76
C PHE A 91 -9.60 3.05 11.90
N ARG A 92 -9.38 2.28 12.97
CA ARG A 92 -10.24 2.30 14.16
C ARG A 92 -10.28 3.68 14.80
N ARG A 93 -9.12 4.34 14.92
CA ARG A 93 -9.05 5.64 15.59
C ARG A 93 -9.79 6.72 14.80
N ILE A 94 -9.66 6.74 13.48
CA ILE A 94 -10.43 7.63 12.59
C ILE A 94 -11.94 7.46 12.84
N GLN A 95 -12.43 6.21 12.91
CA GLN A 95 -13.84 5.94 13.16
C GLN A 95 -14.31 6.42 14.54
N VAL A 96 -13.47 6.25 15.58
CA VAL A 96 -13.79 6.75 16.93
C VAL A 96 -13.92 8.28 16.93
N VAL A 97 -12.94 8.98 16.37
CA VAL A 97 -12.96 10.45 16.31
C VAL A 97 -14.14 10.95 15.47
N ARG A 98 -14.46 10.28 14.35
CA ARG A 98 -15.66 10.55 13.55
C ARG A 98 -16.93 10.46 14.40
N ASN A 99 -17.06 9.40 15.19
CA ASN A 99 -18.24 9.20 16.03
C ASN A 99 -18.39 10.30 17.08
N ASP A 100 -17.28 10.77 17.65
CA ASP A 100 -17.31 11.87 18.62
C ASP A 100 -17.76 13.20 17.97
N ILE A 101 -17.25 13.50 16.76
CA ILE A 101 -17.72 14.64 15.96
C ILE A 101 -19.22 14.50 15.68
N ALA A 102 -19.65 13.35 15.15
CA ALA A 102 -21.04 13.09 14.79
C ALA A 102 -21.98 13.23 16.00
N ARG A 103 -21.58 12.73 17.18
CA ARG A 103 -22.35 12.87 18.42
C ARG A 103 -22.54 14.34 18.82
N ASN A 104 -21.50 15.15 18.72
CA ASN A 104 -21.58 16.58 19.04
C ASN A 104 -22.48 17.34 18.03
N LEU A 105 -22.40 17.00 16.74
CA LEU A 105 -23.27 17.56 15.71
C LEU A 105 -24.75 17.18 15.92
N VAL A 106 -25.04 15.91 16.16
CA VAL A 106 -26.42 15.41 16.40
C VAL A 106 -27.01 16.03 17.66
N ALA A 107 -26.21 16.19 18.71
CA ALA A 107 -26.61 16.87 19.94
C ALA A 107 -26.76 18.39 19.79
N ARG A 108 -26.50 18.96 18.60
CA ARG A 108 -26.55 20.40 18.28
C ARG A 108 -25.79 21.25 19.30
N LYS A 109 -24.67 20.73 19.82
CA LYS A 109 -23.83 21.47 20.75
C LYS A 109 -23.18 22.66 20.03
N PRO A 110 -22.94 23.78 20.72
CA PRO A 110 -22.07 24.83 20.19
C PRO A 110 -20.72 24.23 19.76
N LEU A 111 -20.19 24.71 18.63
CA LEU A 111 -18.92 24.22 18.11
C LEU A 111 -17.78 24.67 19.02
N ASP A 112 -17.07 23.71 19.60
CA ASP A 112 -15.80 23.96 20.27
C ASP A 112 -14.66 23.87 19.24
N TYR A 113 -14.19 25.02 18.75
CA TYR A 113 -13.13 25.08 17.75
C TYR A 113 -11.78 24.55 18.26
N ASN A 114 -11.54 24.54 19.58
CA ASN A 114 -10.36 23.88 20.15
C ASN A 114 -10.44 22.38 19.96
N LEU A 115 -11.57 21.79 20.34
CA LEU A 115 -11.81 20.37 20.19
C LEU A 115 -11.81 19.95 18.71
N ILE A 116 -12.50 20.69 17.85
CA ILE A 116 -12.60 20.36 16.41
C ILE A 116 -11.21 20.34 15.77
N ALA A 117 -10.38 21.35 16.02
CA ALA A 117 -9.02 21.38 15.48
C ALA A 117 -8.18 20.17 15.92
N VAL A 118 -8.29 19.76 17.19
CA VAL A 118 -7.59 18.58 17.71
C VAL A 118 -8.10 17.30 17.02
N GLN A 119 -9.41 17.16 16.90
CA GLN A 119 -10.04 15.99 16.27
C GLN A 119 -9.69 15.88 14.79
N THR A 120 -9.74 16.98 14.04
CA THR A 120 -9.42 16.96 12.61
C THR A 120 -7.93 16.86 12.33
N ALA A 121 -7.06 17.40 13.19
CA ALA A 121 -5.63 17.14 13.14
C ALA A 121 -5.31 15.65 13.35
N GLU A 122 -6.00 14.99 14.29
CA GLU A 122 -5.83 13.56 14.51
C GLU A 122 -6.28 12.75 13.29
N ILE A 123 -7.46 13.05 12.72
CA ILE A 123 -7.93 12.40 11.48
C ILE A 123 -6.91 12.58 10.36
N ASN A 124 -6.42 13.80 10.14
CA ASN A 124 -5.46 14.11 9.08
C ASN A 124 -4.16 13.31 9.25
N LYS A 125 -3.60 13.28 10.47
CA LYS A 125 -2.37 12.54 10.79
C LYS A 125 -2.54 11.04 10.49
N ARG A 126 -3.66 10.45 10.91
CA ARG A 126 -3.94 9.02 10.73
C ARG A 126 -4.20 8.70 9.26
N ALA A 127 -4.92 9.56 8.55
CA ALA A 127 -5.19 9.40 7.11
C ALA A 127 -3.90 9.48 6.28
N ASN A 128 -2.99 10.42 6.60
CA ASN A 128 -1.66 10.48 5.99
C ASN A 128 -0.88 9.18 6.20
N ARG A 129 -0.89 8.63 7.42
CA ARG A 129 -0.19 7.39 7.74
C ARG A 129 -0.79 6.18 6.99
N LEU A 130 -2.12 6.11 6.89
CA LEU A 130 -2.82 5.12 6.05
C LEU A 130 -2.45 5.26 4.58
N ASN A 131 -2.35 6.49 4.07
CA ASN A 131 -2.00 6.76 2.68
C ASN A 131 -0.60 6.20 2.36
N VAL A 132 0.36 6.36 3.27
CA VAL A 132 1.70 5.75 3.12
C VAL A 132 1.62 4.22 3.09
N TYR A 133 0.80 3.58 3.93
CA TYR A 133 0.66 2.12 3.89
C TYR A 133 -0.02 1.62 2.61
N MET A 134 -0.95 2.39 2.06
CA MET A 134 -1.67 2.07 0.83
C MET A 134 -0.82 2.35 -0.42
N LEU A 135 -0.01 3.41 -0.41
CA LEU A 135 0.94 3.80 -1.46
C LEU A 135 2.27 3.07 -1.38
N ALA A 136 2.68 2.44 -0.27
CA ALA A 136 3.82 1.52 -0.28
C ALA A 136 3.63 0.32 -1.24
N ARG A 137 2.49 0.25 -1.95
CA ARG A 137 2.15 -0.63 -3.06
C ARG A 137 2.13 0.05 -4.46
N ALA A 138 2.46 1.35 -4.60
CA ALA A 138 2.51 2.09 -5.87
C ALA A 138 3.50 3.28 -5.80
N PRO A 139 4.25 3.60 -6.87
CA PRO A 139 5.22 4.71 -6.86
C PRO A 139 4.50 6.05 -6.66
N GLU A 140 5.09 6.92 -5.84
CA GLU A 140 4.52 8.22 -5.45
C GLU A 140 4.85 9.32 -6.47
N ASP A 141 3.82 10.06 -6.89
CA ASP A 141 3.94 11.46 -7.31
C ASP A 141 3.12 12.33 -6.34
N LYS A 142 3.81 13.17 -5.56
CA LYS A 142 3.17 14.10 -4.62
C LYS A 142 3.04 15.48 -5.26
N GLU A 143 1.84 15.78 -5.74
CA GLU A 143 1.48 17.15 -6.12
C GLU A 143 0.64 17.79 -5.01
N GLN A 144 1.23 18.78 -4.35
CA GLN A 144 0.65 19.47 -3.20
C GLN A 144 -0.29 20.58 -3.70
N ASN A 145 -1.57 20.26 -3.86
CA ASN A 145 -2.59 21.26 -4.17
C ASN A 145 -3.08 21.94 -2.88
N ASN A 146 -2.92 23.26 -2.81
CA ASN A 146 -3.40 24.10 -1.71
C ASN A 146 -4.93 23.96 -1.57
N PRO A 147 -5.46 23.61 -0.39
CA PRO A 147 -6.89 23.53 -0.17
C PRO A 147 -7.51 24.93 -0.13
N SER A 148 -8.65 25.10 -0.81
CA SER A 148 -9.45 26.31 -0.76
C SER A 148 -9.95 26.60 0.66
N GLU A 149 -10.06 27.90 0.99
CA GLU A 149 -10.40 28.38 2.33
C GLU A 149 -11.88 28.14 2.66
N LEU A 150 -12.15 27.46 3.78
CA LEU A 150 -13.51 27.20 4.28
C LEU A 150 -14.09 28.43 5.00
N LYS A 151 -15.37 28.75 4.76
CA LYS A 151 -16.08 29.79 5.51
C LYS A 151 -16.64 29.26 6.82
N SER A 152 -17.01 30.16 7.74
CA SER A 152 -17.47 29.80 9.08
C SER A 152 -18.90 29.24 9.06
N GLU A 153 -19.80 29.78 8.23
CA GLU A 153 -21.16 29.23 8.05
C GLU A 153 -21.11 27.82 7.41
N GLU A 154 -20.01 27.47 6.74
CA GLU A 154 -19.80 26.18 6.09
C GLU A 154 -19.18 25.12 7.03
N MET A 155 -18.85 25.47 8.28
CA MET A 155 -18.13 24.57 9.19
C MET A 155 -18.94 23.32 9.55
N ILE A 156 -20.24 23.48 9.85
CA ILE A 156 -21.12 22.35 10.17
C ILE A 156 -21.22 21.42 8.94
N ASP A 157 -21.46 21.99 7.77
CA ASP A 157 -21.56 21.23 6.52
C ASP A 157 -20.25 20.51 6.18
N ALA A 158 -19.11 21.16 6.42
CA ALA A 158 -17.79 20.56 6.26
C ALA A 158 -17.57 19.38 7.20
N LEU A 159 -17.96 19.49 8.47
CA LEU A 159 -17.87 18.39 9.44
C LEU A 159 -18.81 17.23 9.08
N VAL A 160 -20.03 17.52 8.63
CA VAL A 160 -20.98 16.50 8.13
C VAL A 160 -20.40 15.80 6.90
N LYS A 161 -19.81 16.55 5.97
CA LYS A 161 -19.15 16.00 4.78
C LYS A 161 -17.96 15.12 5.15
N LEU A 162 -17.15 15.53 6.12
CA LEU A 162 -16.03 14.74 6.63
C LEU A 162 -16.51 13.40 7.21
N CYS A 163 -17.57 13.42 8.02
CA CYS A 163 -18.18 12.19 8.54
C CYS A 163 -18.65 11.25 7.42
N LYS A 164 -19.34 11.77 6.41
CA LYS A 164 -19.81 10.98 5.26
C LYS A 164 -18.66 10.40 4.43
N LEU A 165 -17.58 11.15 4.24
CA LEU A 165 -16.38 10.67 3.54
C LEU A 165 -15.72 9.53 4.30
N ILE A 166 -15.58 9.66 5.62
CA ILE A 166 -15.04 8.59 6.48
C ILE A 166 -15.93 7.34 6.41
N ASP A 167 -17.25 7.50 6.35
CA ASP A 167 -18.17 6.36 6.21
C ASP A 167 -18.01 5.65 4.87
N GLY A 168 -18.04 6.42 3.78
CA GLY A 168 -17.83 5.87 2.44
C GLY A 168 -16.46 5.21 2.26
N PHE A 169 -15.43 5.74 2.91
CA PHE A 169 -14.11 5.11 2.94
C PHE A 169 -14.15 3.81 3.74
N THR A 170 -14.68 3.83 4.96
CA THR A 170 -14.61 2.67 5.86
C THR A 170 -15.53 1.52 5.45
N GLU A 171 -16.60 1.82 4.71
CA GLU A 171 -17.53 0.83 4.19
C GLU A 171 -17.05 0.18 2.88
N ASN A 172 -15.99 0.72 2.27
CA ASN A 172 -15.47 0.29 0.99
C ASN A 172 -15.07 -1.21 0.98
N PRO A 173 -15.58 -2.02 0.04
CA PRO A 173 -15.27 -3.44 -0.05
C PRO A 173 -13.78 -3.76 -0.21
N ALA A 174 -13.00 -2.90 -0.88
CA ALA A 174 -11.56 -3.07 -1.06
C ALA A 174 -10.79 -3.07 0.27
N LEU A 175 -11.37 -2.52 1.34
CA LEU A 175 -10.79 -2.51 2.67
C LEU A 175 -11.25 -3.69 3.53
N LYS A 176 -12.27 -4.43 3.08
CA LYS A 176 -12.90 -5.53 3.84
C LYS A 176 -12.36 -6.90 3.43
N ASN A 177 -12.15 -7.18 2.14
CA ASN A 177 -11.70 -8.50 1.67
C ASN A 177 -10.84 -8.39 0.41
N ALA A 178 -9.59 -8.88 0.47
CA ALA A 178 -8.68 -8.97 -0.67
C ALA A 178 -8.42 -10.43 -1.14
N ALA A 179 -9.16 -11.41 -0.60
CA ALA A 179 -8.76 -12.82 -0.63
C ALA A 179 -9.45 -13.70 -1.70
N THR A 180 -10.40 -13.19 -2.47
CA THR A 180 -11.11 -13.98 -3.50
C THR A 180 -11.40 -13.08 -4.69
N VAL A 181 -10.82 -13.38 -5.86
CA VAL A 181 -11.04 -12.58 -7.07
C VAL A 181 -11.18 -13.47 -8.31
N GLU A 182 -12.41 -13.70 -8.75
CA GLU A 182 -12.74 -14.11 -10.13
C GLU A 182 -12.47 -12.96 -11.12
N ALA A 183 -12.32 -13.23 -12.43
CA ALA A 183 -11.95 -12.20 -13.41
C ALA A 183 -12.89 -10.97 -13.45
N LYS A 184 -14.20 -11.14 -13.17
CA LYS A 184 -15.16 -10.01 -13.02
C LYS A 184 -15.00 -9.23 -11.72
N GLU A 185 -14.44 -9.85 -10.69
CA GLU A 185 -14.15 -9.23 -9.40
C GLU A 185 -12.88 -8.38 -9.48
N ILE A 186 -12.00 -8.62 -10.46
CA ILE A 186 -10.75 -7.84 -10.63
C ILE A 186 -11.05 -6.38 -10.97
N GLU A 187 -11.92 -6.11 -11.95
CA GLU A 187 -12.24 -4.73 -12.34
C GLU A 187 -12.99 -3.98 -11.24
N LYS A 188 -13.92 -4.66 -10.57
CA LYS A 188 -14.61 -4.08 -9.41
C LYS A 188 -13.67 -3.81 -8.24
N ALA A 189 -12.73 -4.72 -7.95
CA ALA A 189 -11.72 -4.52 -6.91
C ALA A 189 -10.79 -3.34 -7.22
N LYS A 190 -10.44 -3.14 -8.50
CA LYS A 190 -9.68 -1.95 -8.95
C LYS A 190 -10.48 -0.67 -8.74
N GLU A 191 -11.76 -0.65 -9.12
CA GLU A 191 -12.63 0.51 -8.94
C GLU A 191 -12.83 0.84 -7.44
N ASP A 192 -13.11 -0.17 -6.63
CA ASP A 192 -13.27 -0.05 -5.19
C ASP A 192 -11.98 0.48 -4.54
N LYS A 193 -10.80 -0.01 -4.96
CA LYS A 193 -9.51 0.52 -4.52
C LYS A 193 -9.33 1.99 -4.93
N ALA A 194 -9.57 2.32 -6.20
CA ALA A 194 -9.42 3.69 -6.69
C ALA A 194 -10.39 4.66 -5.99
N LYS A 195 -11.58 4.19 -5.60
CA LYS A 195 -12.50 4.94 -4.75
C LYS A 195 -11.93 5.13 -3.35
N ALA A 196 -11.37 4.09 -2.72
CA ALA A 196 -10.75 4.20 -1.40
C ALA A 196 -9.58 5.20 -1.40
N ASP A 197 -8.74 5.17 -2.43
CA ASP A 197 -7.62 6.10 -2.60
C ASP A 197 -8.11 7.56 -2.72
N ARG A 198 -9.15 7.80 -3.55
CA ARG A 198 -9.78 9.13 -3.69
C ARG A 198 -10.44 9.62 -2.40
N ASP A 199 -11.18 8.75 -1.72
CA ASP A 199 -11.86 9.09 -0.47
C ASP A 199 -10.84 9.44 0.62
N LEU A 200 -9.73 8.70 0.71
CA LEU A 200 -8.67 8.97 1.68
C LEU A 200 -8.01 10.34 1.44
N LEU A 201 -7.71 10.68 0.18
CA LEU A 201 -7.19 12.00 -0.18
C LEU A 201 -8.18 13.12 0.13
N ALA A 202 -9.47 12.90 -0.09
CA ALA A 202 -10.51 13.85 0.27
C ALA A 202 -10.62 14.06 1.78
N ILE A 203 -10.51 12.98 2.58
CA ILE A 203 -10.46 13.05 4.05
C ILE A 203 -9.26 13.87 4.50
N MET A 204 -8.07 13.62 3.94
CA MET A 204 -6.86 14.38 4.26
C MET A 204 -7.05 15.88 4.01
N LYS A 205 -7.46 16.25 2.79
CA LYS A 205 -7.64 17.67 2.42
C LYS A 205 -8.71 18.37 3.26
N LEU A 206 -9.86 17.72 3.47
CA LEU A 206 -10.97 18.34 4.19
C LEU A 206 -10.67 18.47 5.69
N SER A 207 -10.06 17.44 6.29
CA SER A 207 -9.65 17.51 7.70
C SER A 207 -8.60 18.60 7.96
N GLU A 208 -7.65 18.78 7.05
CA GLU A 208 -6.68 19.88 7.13
C GLU A 208 -7.34 21.26 7.01
N SER A 209 -8.25 21.43 6.06
CA SER A 209 -8.95 22.71 5.89
C SER A 209 -9.81 23.05 7.11
N ILE A 210 -10.53 22.06 7.66
CA ILE A 210 -11.31 22.23 8.89
C ILE A 210 -10.41 22.56 10.09
N GLN A 211 -9.26 21.90 10.20
CA GLN A 211 -8.28 22.18 11.26
C GLN A 211 -7.83 23.64 11.19
N ARG A 212 -7.30 24.08 10.04
CA ARG A 212 -6.81 25.45 9.84
C ARG A 212 -7.89 26.49 10.14
N LYS A 213 -9.12 26.25 9.65
CA LYS A 213 -10.24 27.14 9.92
C LYS A 213 -10.60 27.16 11.40
N SER A 214 -10.64 26.01 12.04
CA SER A 214 -10.90 25.93 13.48
C SER A 214 -9.82 26.67 14.27
N ASP A 215 -8.54 26.52 13.92
CA ASP A 215 -7.44 27.27 14.51
C ASP A 215 -7.61 28.79 14.38
N SER A 216 -8.07 29.28 13.21
CA SER A 216 -8.34 30.71 13.01
C SER A 216 -9.54 31.26 13.80
N LEU A 217 -10.49 30.39 14.19
CA LEU A 217 -11.72 30.76 14.88
C LEU A 217 -11.63 30.58 16.41
N LYS A 218 -10.52 30.04 16.92
CA LYS A 218 -10.27 29.96 18.36
C LYS A 218 -10.12 31.37 18.91
N ALA A 219 -10.78 31.65 20.02
CA ALA A 219 -10.57 32.88 20.76
C ALA A 219 -9.09 32.96 21.21
N PRO A 220 -8.46 34.15 21.16
CA PRO A 220 -7.13 34.33 21.75
C PRO A 220 -7.20 34.00 23.24
N LYS A 221 -6.18 33.27 23.72
CA LYS A 221 -6.02 32.95 25.15
C LYS A 221 -5.75 34.20 25.97
#